data_AF-A0A8I1GVI1-F1
#
_entry.id   AF-A0A8I1GVI1-F1
#
_cell.length_a   1.000
_cell.length_b   1.000
_cell.length_c   1.000
_cell.angle_alpha   90.00
_cell.angle_beta   90.00
_cell.angle_gamma   90.00
#
_symmetry.space_group_name_H-M   'P 1'
#
loop_
_entity.id
_entity.type
_entity.pdbx_description
1 polymer ?
#
loop_
_entity_poly.entity_id
_entity_poly.type
_entity_poly.pdbx_seq_one_letter_code
_entity_poly.pdbx_strand_id
1 'polypeptide(L)'
;VYRCTEEQKQKRLRDRAIREKKKGITYTERTKLLQGITVYMTNIPTEWVPKEKIYDLYSLRWQIELLFKIWKSWFQIHRCKSIKQERLECHLYGQLISILLCSSTMFKMRELLLRKKQKELSEYKAMYIIKDYFLLFYQALHKNTQELSKVLLRLFNLLQHN
;
A
#
# COMPACT_ATOMS: atom_id res chain seq x y z
N VAL A 1 -13.94 22.71 -0.61
CA VAL A 1 -14.29 22.29 0.77
C VAL A 1 -15.28 21.14 0.68
N TYR A 2 -14.97 19.99 1.29
CA TYR A 2 -15.83 18.80 1.29
C TYR A 2 -16.60 18.72 2.61
N ARG A 3 -17.93 18.59 2.52
CA ARG A 3 -18.79 18.36 3.69
C ARG A 3 -18.90 16.85 3.90
N CYS A 4 -18.53 16.38 5.08
CA CYS A 4 -18.61 14.97 5.42
C CYS A 4 -20.07 14.50 5.47
N THR A 5 -20.28 13.21 5.18
CA THR A 5 -21.58 12.56 5.42
C THR A 5 -21.86 12.48 6.91
N GLU A 6 -23.13 12.32 7.27
CA GLU A 6 -23.51 12.26 8.69
C GLU A 6 -22.85 11.07 9.40
N GLU A 7 -22.76 9.90 8.73
CA GLU A 7 -22.03 8.74 9.25
C GLU A 7 -20.54 9.03 9.51
N GLN A 8 -19.87 9.70 8.57
CA GLN A 8 -18.47 10.09 8.72
C GLN A 8 -18.28 11.06 9.89
N LYS A 9 -19.19 12.02 10.04
CA LYS A 9 -19.19 12.99 11.13
C LYS A 9 -19.38 12.29 12.48
N GLN A 10 -20.36 11.40 12.60
CA GLN A 10 -20.63 10.64 13.83
C GLN A 10 -19.46 9.73 14.20
N LYS A 11 -18.81 9.07 13.23
CA LYS A 11 -17.59 8.29 13.48
C LYS A 11 -16.47 9.17 14.03
N ARG A 12 -16.20 10.33 13.42
CA ARG A 12 -15.17 11.27 13.89
C ARG A 12 -15.45 11.81 15.29
N LEU A 13 -16.71 12.10 15.61
CA LEU A 13 -17.13 12.54 16.94
C LEU A 13 -16.86 11.44 17.98
N ARG A 14 -17.20 10.18 17.69
CA ARG A 14 -16.90 9.02 18.55
C ARG A 14 -15.39 8.86 18.78
N ASP A 15 -14.59 8.84 17.70
CA ASP A 15 -13.12 8.71 17.79
C ASP A 15 -12.47 9.87 18.57
N ARG A 16 -13.09 11.05 18.56
CA ARG A 16 -12.63 12.19 19.34
C ARG A 16 -13.03 12.09 20.80
N ALA A 17 -14.26 11.69 21.13
CA ALA A 17 -14.70 11.48 22.51
C ALA A 17 -13.79 10.46 23.24
N ILE A 18 -13.36 9.40 22.53
CA ILE A 18 -12.37 8.43 23.05
C ILE A 18 -11.03 9.12 23.36
N ARG A 19 -10.56 10.01 22.47
CA ARG A 19 -9.31 10.75 22.67
C ARG A 19 -9.39 11.82 23.76
N GLU A 20 -10.51 12.50 23.89
CA GLU A 20 -10.80 13.45 24.97
C GLU A 20 -10.69 12.74 26.32
N LYS A 21 -11.37 11.60 26.47
CA LYS A 21 -11.30 10.77 27.68
C LYS A 21 -9.87 10.30 27.97
N LYS A 22 -9.13 9.84 26.95
CA LYS A 22 -7.76 9.36 27.11
C LYS A 22 -6.76 10.45 27.50
N LYS A 23 -6.99 11.70 27.07
CA LYS A 23 -6.10 12.84 27.32
C LYS A 23 -6.56 13.75 28.46
N GLY A 24 -7.78 13.59 28.97
CA GLY A 24 -8.36 14.48 29.99
C GLY A 24 -8.63 15.89 29.48
N ILE A 25 -8.84 16.07 28.17
CA ILE A 25 -9.04 17.38 27.53
C ILE A 25 -10.44 17.42 26.94
N THR A 26 -11.16 18.54 27.12
CA THR A 26 -12.47 18.79 26.49
C THR A 26 -12.32 19.84 25.40
N TYR A 27 -12.72 19.53 24.17
CA TYR A 27 -12.69 20.50 23.07
C TYR A 27 -13.96 21.34 23.01
N THR A 28 -13.84 22.57 22.47
CA THR A 28 -14.96 23.49 22.28
C THR A 28 -15.97 23.00 21.24
N GLU A 29 -17.23 23.42 21.39
CA GLU A 29 -18.34 23.16 20.45
C GLU A 29 -17.97 23.55 19.01
N ARG A 30 -17.32 24.71 18.81
CA ARG A 30 -16.82 25.16 17.50
C ARG A 30 -15.86 24.14 16.86
N THR A 31 -14.97 23.55 17.66
CA THR A 31 -13.99 22.55 17.18
C THR A 31 -14.68 21.22 16.83
N LYS A 32 -15.78 20.88 17.50
CA LYS A 32 -16.63 19.73 17.19
C LYS A 32 -17.41 19.96 15.88
N LEU A 33 -17.95 21.16 15.66
CA LEU A 33 -18.61 21.53 14.39
C LEU A 33 -17.68 21.39 13.18
N LEU A 34 -16.43 21.84 13.32
CA LEU A 34 -15.42 21.74 12.26
C LEU A 34 -15.05 20.29 11.88
N GLN A 35 -15.45 19.28 12.67
CA GLN A 35 -15.21 17.87 12.32
C GLN A 35 -16.02 17.39 11.11
N GLY A 36 -17.13 18.07 10.80
CA GLY A 36 -17.94 17.79 9.63
C GLY A 36 -17.34 18.32 8.32
N ILE A 37 -16.18 18.97 8.37
CA ILE A 37 -15.57 19.63 7.21
C ILE A 37 -14.20 19.01 6.94
N THR A 38 -13.91 18.72 5.68
CA THR A 38 -12.57 18.34 5.21
C THR A 38 -12.16 19.32 4.10
N VAL A 39 -10.97 19.89 4.23
CA VAL A 39 -10.43 20.84 3.23
C VAL A 39 -9.32 20.14 2.45
N TYR A 40 -9.46 20.16 1.13
CA TYR A 40 -8.44 19.70 0.20
C TYR A 40 -7.89 20.91 -0.54
N MET A 41 -6.57 20.97 -0.69
CA MET A 41 -5.86 21.99 -1.45
C MET A 41 -5.15 21.27 -2.59
N THR A 42 -5.34 21.74 -3.82
CA THR A 42 -4.75 21.13 -5.02
C THR A 42 -4.43 22.20 -6.04
N ASN A 43 -3.36 21.98 -6.81
CA ASN A 43 -2.98 22.75 -7.98
C ASN A 43 -3.54 22.17 -9.28
N ILE A 44 -4.34 21.09 -9.20
CA ILE A 44 -4.96 20.46 -10.38
C ILE A 44 -6.06 21.38 -10.91
N PRO A 45 -6.05 21.72 -12.21
CA PRO A 45 -7.10 22.55 -12.81
C PRO A 45 -8.44 21.82 -12.80
N THR A 46 -9.53 22.56 -12.62
CA THR A 46 -10.89 22.01 -12.56
C THR A 46 -11.33 21.36 -13.88
N GLU A 47 -10.70 21.75 -14.99
CA GLU A 47 -10.87 21.13 -16.31
C GLU A 47 -10.48 19.65 -16.33
N TRP A 48 -9.47 19.25 -15.54
CA TRP A 48 -9.00 17.86 -15.50
C TRP A 48 -9.73 17.04 -14.44
N VAL A 49 -9.99 17.65 -13.28
CA VAL A 49 -10.64 16.97 -12.16
C VAL A 49 -11.71 17.90 -11.56
N PRO A 50 -13.00 17.56 -11.72
CA PRO A 50 -14.07 18.28 -11.04
C PRO A 50 -13.91 18.23 -9.52
N LYS A 51 -14.36 19.30 -8.84
CA LYS A 51 -14.22 19.43 -7.38
C LYS A 51 -14.82 18.27 -6.59
N GLU A 52 -15.87 17.64 -7.13
CA GLU A 52 -16.57 16.49 -6.55
C GLU A 52 -15.68 15.25 -6.53
N LYS A 53 -14.76 15.12 -7.48
CA LYS A 53 -13.85 13.97 -7.65
C LYS A 53 -12.53 14.11 -6.91
N ILE A 54 -12.24 15.29 -6.36
CA ILE A 54 -11.03 15.50 -5.54
C ILE A 54 -10.99 14.55 -4.34
N TYR A 55 -12.16 14.30 -3.70
CA TYR A 55 -12.24 13.36 -2.59
C TYR A 55 -11.87 11.93 -3.03
N ASP A 56 -12.47 11.46 -4.11
CA ASP A 56 -12.22 10.12 -4.67
C ASP A 56 -10.72 9.96 -5.01
N LEU A 57 -10.13 10.95 -5.67
CA LEU A 57 -8.71 10.94 -6.01
C LEU A 57 -7.82 10.93 -4.75
N TYR A 58 -8.13 11.77 -3.76
CA TYR A 58 -7.35 11.83 -2.52
C TYR A 58 -7.51 10.56 -1.67
N SER A 59 -8.62 9.83 -1.82
CA SER A 59 -8.82 8.54 -1.14
C SER A 59 -7.77 7.50 -1.56
N LEU A 60 -7.30 7.58 -2.81
CA LEU A 60 -6.25 6.69 -3.34
C LEU A 60 -4.88 6.92 -2.72
N ARG A 61 -4.66 8.05 -2.03
CA ARG A 61 -3.42 8.33 -1.29
C ARG A 61 -3.08 7.20 -0.30
N TRP A 62 -4.07 6.50 0.25
CA TRP A 62 -3.80 5.36 1.15
C TRP A 62 -3.02 4.23 0.46
N GLN A 63 -3.12 4.08 -0.87
CA GLN A 63 -2.36 3.07 -1.62
C GLN A 63 -0.84 3.25 -1.43
N ILE A 64 -0.33 4.49 -1.45
CA ILE A 64 1.10 4.73 -1.24
C ILE A 64 1.54 4.41 0.20
N GLU A 65 0.68 4.67 1.18
CA GLU A 65 0.96 4.29 2.57
C GLU A 65 1.00 2.77 2.73
N LEU A 66 0.11 2.05 2.03
CA LEU A 66 0.12 0.59 2.03
C LEU A 66 1.40 0.04 1.38
N LEU A 67 1.85 0.60 0.26
CA LEU A 67 3.13 0.25 -0.36
C LEU A 67 4.31 0.50 0.58
N PHE A 68 4.38 1.67 1.22
CA PHE A 68 5.43 1.95 2.20
C PHE A 68 5.35 1.04 3.42
N LYS A 69 4.14 0.69 3.87
CA LYS A 69 3.94 -0.28 4.95
C LYS A 69 4.49 -1.65 4.55
N ILE A 70 4.18 -2.11 3.35
CA ILE A 70 4.71 -3.36 2.78
C ILE A 70 6.24 -3.32 2.74
N TRP A 71 6.84 -2.25 2.24
CA TRP A 71 8.30 -2.11 2.13
C TRP A 71 8.97 -2.13 3.51
N LYS A 72 8.39 -1.43 4.48
CA LYS A 72 8.90 -1.42 5.86
C LYS A 72 8.72 -2.79 6.53
N SER A 73 7.53 -3.39 6.46
CA SER A 73 7.23 -4.64 7.17
C SER A 73 7.91 -5.86 6.54
N TRP A 74 7.88 -6.00 5.22
CA TRP A 74 8.35 -7.21 4.54
C TRP A 74 9.78 -7.10 4.03
N PHE A 75 10.19 -5.93 3.57
CA PHE A 75 11.54 -5.71 3.04
C PHE A 75 12.48 -5.03 4.03
N GLN A 76 11.95 -4.54 5.16
CA GLN A 76 12.74 -3.94 6.24
C GLN A 76 13.65 -2.80 5.77
N ILE A 77 13.22 -2.04 4.75
CA ILE A 77 14.01 -0.96 4.13
C ILE A 77 14.41 0.16 5.10
N HIS A 78 13.68 0.29 6.20
CA HIS A 78 13.94 1.28 7.26
C HIS A 78 15.01 0.81 8.26
N ARG A 79 15.43 -0.46 8.22
CA ARG A 79 16.45 -1.00 9.12
C ARG A 79 17.82 -0.74 8.52
N CYS A 80 18.46 0.33 8.97
CA CYS A 80 19.85 0.62 8.65
C CYS A 80 20.75 0.17 9.80
N LYS A 81 21.79 -0.61 9.48
CA LYS A 81 22.89 -0.88 10.43
C LYS A 81 23.93 0.23 10.29
N SER A 82 24.61 0.55 11.40
CA SER A 82 25.78 1.43 11.34
C SER A 82 26.94 0.67 10.69
N ILE A 83 27.17 0.93 9.41
CA ILE A 83 28.22 0.33 8.57
C ILE A 83 28.78 1.40 7.64
N LYS A 84 29.90 1.10 6.96
CA LYS A 84 30.47 1.97 5.93
C LYS A 84 29.43 2.31 4.85
N GLN A 85 29.49 3.53 4.33
CA GLN A 85 28.54 4.06 3.36
C GLN A 85 28.39 3.16 2.14
N GLU A 86 29.49 2.65 1.58
CA GLU A 86 29.47 1.84 0.35
C GLU A 86 28.72 0.51 0.58
N ARG A 87 28.87 -0.08 1.78
CA ARG A 87 28.13 -1.28 2.15
C ARG A 87 26.64 -0.99 2.37
N LEU A 88 26.32 0.17 2.93
CA LEU A 88 24.94 0.61 3.12
C LEU A 88 24.24 0.82 1.77
N GLU A 89 24.89 1.53 0.84
CA GLU A 89 24.38 1.77 -0.51
C GLU A 89 24.15 0.45 -1.26
N CYS A 90 25.13 -0.45 -1.26
CA CYS A 90 24.99 -1.77 -1.87
C CYS A 90 23.81 -2.56 -1.28
N HIS A 91 23.65 -2.55 0.05
CA HIS A 91 22.51 -3.20 0.69
C HIS A 91 21.17 -2.57 0.30
N LEU A 92 21.10 -1.24 0.26
CA LEU A 92 19.91 -0.49 -0.14
C LEU A 92 19.53 -0.81 -1.59
N TYR A 93 20.48 -0.79 -2.52
CA TYR A 93 20.23 -1.14 -3.92
C TYR A 93 19.72 -2.58 -4.05
N GLY A 94 20.32 -3.55 -3.34
CA GLY A 94 19.83 -4.93 -3.33
C GLY A 94 18.39 -5.04 -2.82
N GLN A 95 18.03 -4.30 -1.77
CA GLN A 95 16.66 -4.24 -1.26
C GLN A 95 15.70 -3.61 -2.29
N LEU A 96 16.08 -2.51 -2.93
CA LEU A 96 15.27 -1.84 -3.94
C LEU A 96 15.02 -2.73 -5.16
N ILE A 97 16.04 -3.44 -5.64
CA ILE A 97 15.90 -4.42 -6.74
C ILE A 97 14.95 -5.55 -6.33
N SER A 98 15.08 -6.07 -5.10
CA SER A 98 14.19 -7.11 -4.60
C SER A 98 12.73 -6.64 -4.51
N ILE A 99 12.51 -5.41 -4.02
CA ILE A 99 11.19 -4.76 -3.98
C ILE A 99 10.62 -4.61 -5.39
N LEU A 100 11.42 -4.14 -6.34
CA LEU A 100 11.01 -3.94 -7.73
C LEU A 100 10.55 -5.25 -8.38
N LEU A 101 11.33 -6.32 -8.24
CA LEU A 101 11.02 -7.63 -8.81
C LEU A 101 9.75 -8.23 -8.19
N CYS A 102 9.63 -8.19 -6.86
CA CYS A 102 8.44 -8.67 -6.17
C CYS A 102 7.19 -7.86 -6.53
N SER A 103 7.31 -6.53 -6.59
CA SER A 103 6.19 -5.64 -6.93
C SER A 103 5.72 -5.84 -8.36
N SER A 104 6.65 -5.94 -9.31
CA SER A 104 6.33 -6.19 -10.72
C SER A 104 5.60 -7.53 -10.90
N THR A 105 6.08 -8.57 -10.21
CA THR A 105 5.44 -9.89 -10.21
C THR A 105 4.05 -9.82 -9.58
N MET A 106 3.90 -9.12 -8.46
CA MET A 106 2.63 -8.94 -7.75
C MET A 106 1.59 -8.24 -8.61
N PHE A 107 1.94 -7.12 -9.25
CA PHE A 107 1.03 -6.43 -10.17
C PHE A 107 0.63 -7.33 -11.34
N LYS A 108 1.58 -8.09 -11.92
CA LYS A 108 1.26 -8.97 -13.04
C LYS A 108 0.37 -10.14 -12.64
N MET A 109 0.63 -10.76 -11.49
CA MET A 109 -0.21 -11.85 -10.98
C MET A 109 -1.63 -11.38 -10.65
N ARG A 110 -1.78 -10.19 -10.05
CA ARG A 110 -3.09 -9.59 -9.79
C ARG A 110 -3.87 -9.33 -11.07
N GLU A 111 -3.23 -8.73 -12.08
CA GLU A 111 -3.83 -8.50 -13.38
C GLU A 111 -4.31 -9.82 -14.03
N LEU A 112 -3.46 -10.85 -14.01
CA LEU A 112 -3.79 -12.15 -14.58
C LEU A 112 -4.93 -12.85 -13.84
N LEU A 113 -4.96 -12.79 -12.50
CA LEU A 113 -6.04 -13.36 -11.69
C LEU A 113 -7.36 -12.64 -11.92
N LEU A 114 -7.34 -11.30 -12.00
CA LEU A 114 -8.54 -10.53 -12.31
C LEU A 114 -9.09 -10.91 -13.68
N ARG A 115 -8.24 -10.92 -14.72
CA ARG A 115 -8.68 -11.25 -16.09
C ARG A 115 -9.15 -12.69 -16.26
N LYS A 116 -8.43 -13.67 -15.70
CA LYS A 116 -8.70 -15.10 -15.94
C LYS A 116 -9.70 -15.71 -14.97
N LYS A 117 -9.80 -15.17 -13.75
CA LYS A 117 -10.59 -15.76 -12.67
C LYS A 117 -11.59 -14.79 -12.04
N GLN A 118 -11.63 -13.52 -12.47
CA GLN A 118 -12.46 -12.47 -11.88
C GLN A 118 -12.27 -12.36 -10.35
N LYS A 119 -11.02 -12.55 -9.91
CA LYS A 119 -10.64 -12.49 -8.50
C LYS A 119 -9.69 -11.33 -8.25
N GLU A 120 -10.06 -10.48 -7.30
CA GLU A 120 -9.17 -9.48 -6.74
C GLU A 120 -8.35 -10.06 -5.60
N LEU A 121 -7.06 -9.71 -5.57
CA LEU A 121 -6.14 -10.17 -4.55
C LEU A 121 -5.59 -8.96 -3.79
N SER A 122 -5.50 -9.10 -2.47
CA SER A 122 -4.91 -8.09 -1.57
C SER A 122 -3.42 -7.92 -1.84
N GLU A 123 -2.97 -6.68 -2.05
CA GLU A 123 -1.57 -6.32 -2.28
C GLU A 123 -0.66 -6.79 -1.15
N TYR A 124 -1.12 -6.62 0.08
CA TYR A 124 -0.34 -6.95 1.27
C TYR A 124 -0.09 -8.46 1.36
N LYS A 125 -1.13 -9.27 1.12
CA LYS A 125 -1.04 -10.74 1.15
C LYS A 125 -0.26 -11.28 -0.04
N ALA A 126 -0.51 -10.74 -1.24
CA ALA A 126 0.21 -11.10 -2.45
C ALA A 126 1.71 -10.86 -2.30
N MET A 127 2.11 -9.69 -1.80
CA MET A 127 3.52 -9.36 -1.62
C MET A 127 4.20 -10.28 -0.62
N TYR A 128 3.52 -10.60 0.49
CA TYR A 128 4.05 -11.52 1.49
C TYR A 128 4.40 -12.88 0.87
N ILE A 129 3.46 -13.46 0.12
CA ILE A 129 3.66 -14.74 -0.57
C ILE A 129 4.78 -14.64 -1.61
N ILE A 130 4.78 -13.59 -2.43
CA ILE A 130 5.74 -13.43 -3.53
C ILE A 130 7.16 -13.22 -3.02
N LYS A 131 7.32 -12.52 -1.89
CA LYS A 131 8.60 -12.34 -1.22
C LYS A 131 9.22 -13.71 -0.84
N ASP A 132 8.42 -14.64 -0.35
CA ASP A 132 8.91 -15.99 0.00
C ASP A 132 9.35 -16.79 -1.25
N TYR A 133 8.78 -16.47 -2.41
CA TYR A 133 9.17 -17.05 -3.70
C TYR A 133 10.44 -16.40 -4.31
N PHE A 134 10.98 -15.34 -3.72
CA PHE A 134 12.10 -14.60 -4.30
C PHE A 134 13.33 -15.47 -4.54
N LEU A 135 13.67 -16.34 -3.58
CA LEU A 135 14.80 -17.27 -3.73
C LEU A 135 14.56 -18.28 -4.86
N LEU A 136 13.32 -18.75 -5.02
CA LEU A 136 12.95 -19.68 -6.09
C LEU A 136 13.05 -19.01 -7.47
N PHE A 137 12.70 -17.73 -7.58
CA PHE A 137 12.93 -16.97 -8.81
C PHE A 137 14.40 -16.86 -9.17
N TYR A 138 15.23 -16.51 -8.19
CA TYR A 138 16.68 -16.44 -8.38
C TYR A 138 17.26 -17.77 -8.87
N GLN A 139 16.92 -18.87 -8.19
CA GLN A 139 17.38 -20.20 -8.58
C GLN A 139 16.89 -20.62 -9.98
N ALA A 140 15.65 -20.30 -10.32
CA ALA A 140 15.07 -20.65 -11.62
C ALA A 140 15.69 -19.84 -12.77
N LEU A 141 15.96 -18.54 -12.55
CA LEU A 141 16.64 -17.66 -13.50
C LEU A 141 18.02 -18.20 -13.89
N HIS A 142 18.76 -18.77 -12.94
CA HIS A 142 20.07 -19.37 -13.20
C HIS A 142 20.03 -20.68 -13.99
N LYS A 143 18.89 -21.38 -14.02
CA LYS A 143 18.76 -22.67 -14.72
C LYS A 143 18.34 -22.49 -16.17
N ASN A 144 17.10 -22.09 -16.41
CA ASN A 144 16.53 -21.81 -17.73
C ASN A 144 15.14 -21.16 -17.63
N THR A 145 14.61 -20.71 -18.76
CA THR A 145 13.29 -20.08 -18.86
C THR A 145 12.12 -21.03 -18.55
N GLN A 146 12.30 -22.33 -18.75
CA GLN A 146 11.27 -23.35 -18.48
C GLN A 146 11.04 -23.53 -16.98
N GLU A 147 12.10 -23.62 -16.17
CA GLU A 147 12.01 -23.69 -14.71
C GLU A 147 11.40 -22.42 -14.13
N LEU A 148 11.77 -21.25 -14.65
CA LEU A 148 11.16 -19.99 -14.24
C LEU A 148 9.65 -20.00 -14.49
N SER A 149 9.23 -20.48 -15.66
CA SER A 149 7.81 -20.61 -16.01
C SER A 149 7.07 -21.54 -15.05
N LYS A 150 7.67 -22.68 -14.67
CA LYS A 150 7.11 -23.60 -13.66
C LYS A 150 6.92 -22.93 -12.31
N VAL A 151 7.91 -22.18 -11.83
CA VAL A 151 7.83 -21.45 -10.55
C VAL A 151 6.73 -20.38 -10.61
N LEU A 152 6.63 -19.62 -11.70
CA LEU A 152 5.58 -18.62 -11.88
C LEU A 152 4.17 -19.24 -11.94
N LEU A 153 4.01 -20.37 -12.62
CA LEU A 153 2.73 -21.11 -12.64
C LEU A 153 2.36 -21.64 -11.25
N ARG A 154 3.33 -22.17 -10.51
CA ARG A 154 3.12 -22.61 -9.12
C ARG A 154 2.67 -21.45 -8.23
N LEU A 155 3.34 -20.30 -8.35
CA LEU A 155 2.95 -19.09 -7.64
C LEU A 155 1.52 -18.66 -8.01
N PHE A 156 1.19 -18.62 -9.30
CA PHE A 156 -0.16 -18.24 -9.75
C PHE A 156 -1.24 -19.12 -9.12
N ASN A 157 -1.04 -20.44 -9.13
CA ASN A 157 -1.98 -21.38 -8.51
C ASN A 157 -2.11 -21.14 -7.00
N LEU A 158 -1.00 -20.90 -6.30
CA LEU A 158 -1.03 -20.64 -4.86
C LEU A 158 -1.77 -19.33 -4.52
N LEU A 159 -1.58 -18.28 -5.33
CA LEU A 159 -2.29 -17.01 -5.19
C LEU A 159 -3.78 -17.14 -5.52
N GLN A 160 -4.17 -18.04 -6.42
CA GLN A 160 -5.58 -18.27 -6.78
C GLN A 160 -6.41 -18.83 -5.60
N HIS A 161 -5.79 -19.65 -4.75
CA HIS A 161 -6.44 -20.28 -3.60
C HIS A 161 -6.55 -19.36 -2.38
N ASN A 162 -5.87 -18.20 -2.39
CA ASN A 162 -5.71 -17.30 -1.24
C ASN A 162 -6.44 -15.98 -1.40
#